data_AF-A0A9W6VMK0-F1
#
_entry.id   AF-A0A9W6VMK0-F1
#
_cell.length_a   1.000
_cell.length_b   1.000
_cell.length_c   1.000
_cell.angle_alpha   90.00
_cell.angle_beta   90.00
_cell.angle_gamma   90.00
#
_symmetry.space_group_name_H-M   'P 1'
#
loop_
_entity.id
_entity.type
_entity.pdbx_description
1 polymer ?
#
loop_
_entity_poly.entity_id
_entity_poly.type
_entity_poly.pdbx_seq_one_letter_code
_entity_poly.pdbx_strand_id
1 'polypeptide(L)' 'MLCLTCNRVRPARSPAEYTVVRAQAITVHGLCTCAQPGAWPPETYEVAVAASPPDRGG' A
#
# COMPACT_ATOMS: atom_id res chain seq x y z
N MET A 1 -9.20 14.24 3.86
CA MET A 1 -8.38 13.02 3.62
C MET A 1 -6.88 13.29 3.60
N LEU A 2 -6.40 14.48 3.19
CA LEU A 2 -4.96 14.78 3.14
C LEU A 2 -4.40 15.21 4.50
N CYS A 3 -3.11 14.93 4.70
CA CYS A 3 -2.34 15.39 5.85
C CYS A 3 -1.90 16.83 5.64
N LEU A 4 -2.24 17.72 6.58
CA LEU A 4 -1.88 19.13 6.48
C LEU A 4 -0.37 19.40 6.58
N THR A 5 0.42 18.45 7.09
CA THR A 5 1.87 18.59 7.24
C THR A 5 2.62 18.28 5.94
N CYS A 6 2.20 17.23 5.24
CA CYS A 6 2.96 16.66 4.11
C CYS A 6 2.13 16.55 2.82
N ASN A 7 0.89 17.03 2.84
CA ASN A 7 -0.06 17.05 1.72
C ASN A 7 -0.29 15.68 1.04
N ARG A 8 -0.10 14.58 1.78
CA ARG A 8 -0.34 13.19 1.33
C ARG A 8 -1.62 12.60 1.93
N VAL A 9 -2.15 11.51 1.39
CA VAL A 9 -3.40 10.90 1.87
C VAL A 9 -3.22 10.22 3.23
N ARG A 10 -4.01 10.58 4.24
CA ARG A 10 -3.99 9.90 5.55
C ARG A 10 -4.45 8.44 5.41
N PRO A 11 -4.04 7.51 6.28
CA PRO A 11 -4.59 6.15 6.31
C PRO A 11 -6.10 6.12 6.57
N ALA A 12 -6.81 5.17 5.98
CA ALA A 12 -8.23 4.95 6.25
C ALA A 12 -8.42 4.43 7.67
N ARG A 13 -9.39 4.97 8.42
CA ARG A 13 -9.69 4.50 9.79
C ARG A 13 -10.79 3.45 9.85
N SER A 14 -11.51 3.23 8.75
CA SER A 14 -12.57 2.23 8.64
C SER A 14 -12.71 1.73 7.20
N PRO A 15 -13.34 0.57 6.98
CA PRO A 15 -13.61 0.06 5.63
C PRO A 15 -14.45 1.01 4.77
N ALA A 16 -15.38 1.75 5.37
CA ALA A 16 -16.25 2.71 4.67
C ALA A 16 -15.47 3.88 4.02
N GLU A 17 -14.24 4.12 4.48
CA GLU A 17 -13.38 5.16 3.92
C GLU A 17 -12.64 4.73 2.64
N TYR A 18 -12.69 3.44 2.26
CA TYR A 18 -12.13 2.95 0.99
C TYR A 18 -13.07 3.27 -0.15
N THR A 19 -12.87 4.44 -0.74
CA THR A 19 -13.61 4.90 -1.92
C THR A 19 -12.69 5.00 -3.13
N VAL A 20 -13.25 4.95 -4.34
CA VAL A 20 -12.50 5.15 -5.60
C VAL A 20 -11.75 6.49 -5.61
N VAL A 21 -12.39 7.55 -5.09
CA VAL A 21 -11.78 8.88 -4.95
C VAL A 21 -10.53 8.82 -4.07
N ARG A 22 -10.57 8.05 -2.98
CA ARG A 22 -9.40 7.85 -2.12
C ARG A 22 -8.30 7.07 -2.81
N ALA A 23 -8.65 6.00 -3.53
CA ALA A 23 -7.69 5.21 -4.29
C ALA A 23 -6.95 6.07 -5.32
N GLN A 24 -7.68 6.90 -6.08
CA GLN A 24 -7.09 7.86 -7.00
C GLN A 24 -6.16 8.85 -6.28
N ALA A 25 -6.60 9.41 -5.15
CA ALA A 25 -5.78 10.33 -4.36
C ALA A 25 -4.49 9.66 -3.85
N ILE A 26 -4.52 8.37 -3.52
CA ILE A 26 -3.32 7.60 -3.12
C ILE A 26 -2.36 7.46 -4.29
N THR A 27 -2.86 7.14 -5.49
CA THR A 27 -2.00 7.05 -6.70
C THR A 27 -1.33 8.38 -7.03
N VAL A 28 -2.02 9.51 -6.86
CA VAL A 28 -1.51 10.84 -7.21
C VAL A 28 -0.61 11.43 -6.12
N HIS A 29 -0.98 11.30 -4.85
CA HIS A 29 -0.33 12.01 -3.74
C HIS A 29 0.47 11.09 -2.80
N GLY A 30 0.32 9.77 -2.92
CA GLY A 30 0.89 8.79 -2.01
C GLY A 30 0.22 8.77 -0.63
N LEU A 31 0.57 7.75 0.16
CA LEU A 31 0.14 7.63 1.55
C LEU A 31 1.01 8.48 2.48
N CYS A 32 0.35 9.11 3.45
CA CYS A 32 0.97 9.87 4.52
C CYS A 32 1.54 8.93 5.58
N THR A 33 2.81 9.14 5.93
CA THR A 33 3.52 8.44 7.01
C THR A 33 3.85 9.36 8.20
N CYS A 34 3.39 10.61 8.17
CA CYS A 34 3.74 11.70 9.09
C CYS A 34 3.31 11.45 10.56
N ALA A 35 2.68 10.31 10.87
CA ALA A 35 2.27 9.91 12.22
C ALA A 35 2.29 8.39 12.47
N GLN A 36 3.24 7.64 11.89
CA GLN A 36 3.42 6.21 12.21
C GLN A 36 4.76 5.94 12.91
N PRO A 37 4.78 5.72 14.23
CA PRO A 37 5.92 5.11 14.94
C PRO A 37 5.98 3.58 14.73
N GLY A 38 5.54 3.07 13.58
CA GLY A 38 5.55 1.66 13.25
C GLY A 38 5.81 1.49 11.76
N ALA A 39 6.87 0.76 11.42
CA ALA A 39 7.29 0.50 10.06
C ALA A 39 6.10 -0.02 9.24
N TRP A 40 5.81 0.62 8.10
CA TRP A 40 5.06 -0.04 7.05
C TRP A 40 5.81 -1.34 6.71
N PRO A 41 5.13 -2.49 6.62
CA PRO A 41 5.79 -3.69 6.12
C PRO A 41 6.40 -3.32 4.76
N PRO A 42 7.70 -3.59 4.54
CA PRO A 42 8.32 -3.28 3.26
C PRO A 42 7.51 -3.94 2.16
N GLU A 43 7.34 -3.24 1.05
CA GLU A 43 6.61 -3.70 -0.11
C GLU A 43 7.27 -4.96 -0.69
N THR A 44 6.96 -6.13 -0.13
CA THR A 44 7.24 -7.40 -0.75
C THR A 44 5.96 -7.87 -1.44
N TYR A 45 5.56 -7.15 -2.48
CA TYR A 45 4.66 -7.71 -3.50
C TYR A 45 5.43 -8.61 -4.49
N GLU A 46 6.74 -8.78 -4.33
CA GLU A 46 7.56 -9.72 -5.10
C GLU A 46 7.70 -11.09 -4.41
N VAL A 47 6.61 -11.82 -4.15
CA VAL A 47 6.69 -13.29 -4.05
C VAL A 47 5.38 -13.92 -4.56
N ALA A 48 5.24 -14.14 -5.88
CA ALA A 48 4.24 -15.09 -6.39
C ALA A 48 4.41 -15.61 -7.84
N VAL A 49 5.50 -15.33 -8.58
CA VAL A 49 5.64 -15.86 -9.98
C VAL A 49 6.98 -16.55 -10.27
N ALA A 50 7.79 -16.88 -9.26
CA ALA A 50 9.09 -17.54 -9.48
C ALA A 50 9.29 -18.86 -8.73
N ALA A 51 8.21 -19.47 -8.22
CA ALA A 51 8.27 -20.80 -7.62
C ALA A 51 7.23 -21.74 -8.23
N SER A 52 7.16 -21.78 -9.57
CA SER A 52 6.75 -23.01 -10.24
C SER A 52 7.99 -23.91 -10.27
N PRO A 53 8.03 -25.03 -9.54
CA PRO A 53 9.13 -25.98 -9.70
C PRO A 53 9.03 -26.61 -11.10
N PRO A 54 10.12 -26.68 -11.89
CA PRO A 54 10.11 -27.60 -13.01
C PRO A 54 10.13 -29.04 -12.47
N ASP A 55 9.18 -29.81 -12.97
CA ASP A 55 8.94 -31.23 -12.77
C ASP A 55 10.23 -32.07 -12.76
N ARG A 56 10.25 -33.08 -11.88
CA ARG A 56 11.30 -34.09 -11.78
C ARG A 56 11.04 -35.16 -12.85
N GLY A 57 11.95 -35.34 -13.82
CA GLY A 57 11.89 -36.47 -14.74
C GLY A 57 13.18 -36.68 -15.55
N GLY A 58 13.82 -37.84 -15.36
CA GLY A 58 14.98 -38.31 -16.13
C GLY A 58 16.02 -39.01 -15.27
#